data_AF-A0A2T4V4F2-F1
#
_entry.id   AF-A0A2T4V4F2-F1
#
_cell.length_a   1.000
_cell.length_b   1.000
_cell.length_c   1.000
_cell.angle_alpha   90.00
_cell.angle_beta   90.00
_cell.angle_gamma   90.00
#
_symmetry.space_group_name_H-M   'P 1'
#
loop_
_entity.id
_entity.type
_entity.pdbx_description
1 polymer ?
#
loop_
_entity_poly.entity_id
_entity_poly.type
_entity_poly.pdbx_seq_one_letter_code
_entity_poly.pdbx_strand_id
1 'polypeptide(L)'
;MGWPLRMFQEEGFYFVTSRCFQGRLLLRPCQEVNEVVGGVLAKAVQHSAGSVRLHAFTFASNHFHLLVWARGASLASFMQYLRANLSRKVGRLVDWSGGFWERRYSAEPVLDDTALVGRLSYVLAHGVKEGLVESSAEWPGLTCLPQLLGPARRLFRWFNWTKRWNGRTSEDLAAQPGPFAEEWAEPVELELAPLPCWQGLDEEDKQRAVRALLSEVQAKARARGKPVLGARTVQEQHPHTRPEHLKRSPRPLGHASTPQVLLALREQYRAFVSAFRQAAARWWRGDFSAPFPPFSFPPRVVPGHLTRVL
;
A
#
# COMPACT_ATOMS: atom_id res chain seq x y z
N MET A 1 13.69 13.75 8.35
CA MET A 1 13.37 13.83 6.90
C MET A 1 12.01 14.48 6.77
N GLY A 2 11.91 15.63 6.09
CA GLY A 2 10.67 16.39 5.99
C GLY A 2 9.53 15.59 5.37
N TRP A 3 8.30 16.02 5.62
CA TRP A 3 7.10 15.47 5.02
C TRP A 3 6.83 16.19 3.70
N PRO A 4 7.19 15.64 2.53
CA PRO A 4 6.91 16.33 1.27
C PRO A 4 5.41 16.57 1.13
N LEU A 5 5.07 17.71 0.54
CA LEU A 5 3.69 18.00 0.13
C LEU A 5 3.26 16.94 -0.88
N ARG A 6 1.99 16.51 -0.78
CA ARG A 6 1.43 15.53 -1.71
C ARG A 6 0.88 16.26 -2.92
N MET A 7 1.49 16.00 -4.06
CA MET A 7 1.02 16.44 -5.36
C MET A 7 0.34 15.24 -6.02
N PHE A 8 -0.99 15.17 -5.93
CA PHE A 8 -1.75 14.18 -6.69
C PHE A 8 -2.09 14.75 -8.07
N GLN A 9 -1.98 13.90 -9.07
CA GLN A 9 -2.41 14.15 -10.44
C GLN A 9 -3.92 13.90 -10.55
N GLU A 10 -4.56 14.51 -11.54
CA GLU A 10 -5.97 14.26 -11.85
C GLU A 10 -6.24 12.77 -12.10
N GLU A 11 -5.38 12.12 -12.88
CA GLU A 11 -5.29 10.68 -13.02
C GLU A 11 -3.81 10.32 -13.01
N GLY A 12 -3.41 9.33 -12.22
CA GLY A 12 -2.00 8.95 -12.13
C GLY A 12 -1.79 7.57 -11.58
N PHE A 13 -0.65 6.99 -11.95
CA PHE A 13 -0.15 5.74 -11.37
C PHE A 13 0.80 6.05 -10.23
N TYR A 14 0.69 5.30 -9.14
CA TYR A 14 1.51 5.48 -7.95
C TYR A 14 2.06 4.14 -7.48
N PHE A 15 3.35 4.15 -7.18
CA PHE A 15 3.99 3.13 -6.39
C PHE A 15 3.90 3.52 -4.93
N VAL A 16 3.15 2.76 -4.15
CA VAL A 16 2.87 3.05 -2.75
C VAL A 16 3.74 2.19 -1.86
N THR A 17 4.28 2.78 -0.79
CA THR A 17 4.95 2.05 0.30
C THR A 17 4.41 2.49 1.65
N SER A 18 4.11 1.53 2.52
CA SER A 18 3.77 1.80 3.93
C SER A 18 4.50 0.82 4.84
N ARG A 19 5.25 1.35 5.80
CA ARG A 19 6.06 0.56 6.74
C ARG A 19 5.44 0.54 8.13
N CYS A 20 5.48 -0.63 8.76
CA CYS A 20 5.09 -0.84 10.14
C CYS A 20 5.97 -0.02 11.10
N PHE A 21 5.41 0.35 12.25
CA PHE A 21 6.09 1.13 13.27
C PHE A 21 7.42 0.48 13.68
N GLN A 22 8.51 1.26 13.68
CA GLN A 22 9.89 0.79 13.92
C GLN A 22 10.33 -0.38 13.02
N GLY A 23 9.68 -0.59 11.88
CA GLY A 23 9.94 -1.72 10.99
C GLY A 23 9.65 -3.08 11.62
N ARG A 24 8.81 -3.13 12.66
CA ARG A 24 8.37 -4.39 13.30
C ARG A 24 7.64 -5.29 12.32
N LEU A 25 7.71 -6.59 12.56
CA LEU A 25 7.11 -7.63 11.73
C LEU A 25 5.58 -7.77 11.96
N LEU A 26 4.86 -6.67 12.11
CA LEU A 26 3.43 -6.69 12.47
C LEU A 26 2.53 -7.29 11.38
N LEU A 27 3.04 -7.41 10.15
CA LEU A 27 2.40 -8.09 9.03
C LEU A 27 3.01 -9.48 8.82
N ARG A 28 3.58 -10.10 9.86
CA ARG A 28 4.20 -11.43 9.80
C ARG A 28 3.27 -12.39 9.06
N PRO A 29 3.75 -13.02 7.98
CA PRO A 29 2.91 -13.86 7.15
C PRO A 29 2.47 -15.11 7.90
N CYS A 30 1.16 -15.30 7.98
CA CYS A 30 0.50 -16.56 8.34
C CYS A 30 -0.88 -16.57 7.68
N GLN A 31 -1.58 -17.72 7.70
CA GLN A 31 -2.85 -17.86 7.01
C GLN A 31 -3.88 -16.82 7.48
N GLU A 32 -4.02 -16.61 8.79
CA GLU A 32 -4.97 -15.69 9.39
C GLU A 32 -4.66 -14.23 9.04
N VAL A 33 -3.39 -13.82 9.13
CA VAL A 33 -2.96 -12.47 8.76
C VAL A 33 -3.15 -12.23 7.27
N ASN A 34 -2.74 -13.17 6.41
CA ASN A 34 -2.90 -13.04 4.96
C ASN A 34 -4.37 -12.93 4.56
N GLU A 35 -5.23 -13.71 5.20
CA GLU A 35 -6.68 -13.68 4.96
C GLU A 35 -7.27 -12.31 5.30
N VAL A 36 -6.98 -11.81 6.51
CA VAL A 36 -7.47 -10.49 6.96
C VAL A 36 -6.91 -9.37 6.10
N VAL A 37 -5.62 -9.41 5.75
CA VAL A 37 -5.01 -8.40 4.89
C VAL A 37 -5.69 -8.40 3.52
N GLY A 38 -5.93 -9.58 2.93
CA GLY A 38 -6.60 -9.73 1.65
C GLY A 38 -8.02 -9.19 1.67
N GLY A 39 -8.80 -9.55 2.69
CA GLY A 39 -10.17 -9.06 2.85
C GLY A 39 -10.24 -7.55 3.05
N VAL A 40 -9.32 -6.97 3.83
CA VAL A 40 -9.23 -5.50 4.02
C VAL A 40 -8.86 -4.80 2.72
N LEU A 41 -7.89 -5.33 1.96
CA LEU A 41 -7.48 -4.77 0.67
C LEU A 41 -8.61 -4.85 -0.35
N ALA A 42 -9.30 -5.98 -0.43
CA ALA A 42 -10.47 -6.18 -1.29
C ALA A 42 -11.56 -5.15 -1.01
N LYS A 43 -11.93 -4.97 0.27
CA LYS A 43 -12.88 -3.92 0.66
C LYS A 43 -12.38 -2.52 0.31
N ALA A 44 -11.10 -2.22 0.52
CA ALA A 44 -10.55 -0.92 0.17
C ALA A 44 -10.71 -0.64 -1.34
N VAL A 45 -10.44 -1.63 -2.19
CA VAL A 45 -10.64 -1.53 -3.65
C VAL A 45 -12.12 -1.33 -3.99
N GLN A 46 -13.02 -2.13 -3.42
CA GLN A 46 -14.47 -1.99 -3.65
C GLN A 46 -15.01 -0.61 -3.21
N HIS A 47 -14.60 -0.11 -2.04
CA HIS A 47 -15.01 1.20 -1.52
C HIS A 47 -14.50 2.37 -2.36
N SER A 48 -13.50 2.15 -3.21
CA SER A 48 -12.90 3.16 -4.08
C SER A 48 -13.15 2.88 -5.56
N ALA A 49 -14.08 1.98 -5.88
CA ALA A 49 -14.44 1.59 -7.24
C ALA A 49 -14.69 2.85 -8.11
N GLY A 50 -14.12 2.83 -9.32
CA GLY A 50 -14.16 3.98 -10.25
C GLY A 50 -13.12 5.07 -10.00
N SER A 51 -12.47 5.11 -8.83
CA SER A 51 -11.49 6.15 -8.49
C SER A 51 -10.10 5.63 -8.09
N VAL A 52 -9.98 4.35 -7.76
CA VAL A 52 -8.70 3.65 -7.55
C VAL A 52 -8.77 2.27 -8.21
N ARG A 53 -7.69 1.85 -8.87
CA ARG A 53 -7.52 0.51 -9.42
C ARG A 53 -6.20 -0.07 -8.92
N LEU A 54 -6.23 -1.34 -8.52
CA LEU A 54 -5.07 -2.07 -8.03
C LEU A 54 -4.48 -2.92 -9.16
N HIS A 55 -3.20 -2.73 -9.46
CA HIS A 55 -2.51 -3.47 -10.52
C HIS A 55 -1.56 -4.54 -9.97
N ALA A 56 -0.91 -4.28 -8.84
CA ALA A 56 -0.03 -5.22 -8.19
C ALA A 56 0.10 -4.92 -6.70
N PHE A 57 0.44 -5.93 -5.90
CA PHE A 57 0.71 -5.77 -4.48
C PHE A 57 1.63 -6.86 -3.93
N THR A 58 2.30 -6.54 -2.83
CA THR A 58 2.98 -7.51 -1.96
C THR A 58 2.97 -7.00 -0.53
N PHE A 59 2.69 -7.90 0.41
CA PHE A 59 2.82 -7.66 1.84
C PHE A 59 4.03 -8.45 2.33
N ALA A 60 5.06 -7.69 2.71
CA ALA A 60 6.19 -8.19 3.46
C ALA A 60 5.84 -8.21 4.96
N SER A 61 6.71 -8.77 5.80
CA SER A 61 6.47 -8.86 7.24
C SER A 61 6.39 -7.49 7.93
N ASN A 62 7.11 -6.47 7.45
CA ASN A 62 7.17 -5.14 8.09
C ASN A 62 6.75 -3.96 7.20
N HIS A 63 6.31 -4.20 5.97
CA HIS A 63 5.81 -3.17 5.06
C HIS A 63 5.02 -3.81 3.94
N PHE A 64 4.32 -2.98 3.17
CA PHE A 64 3.71 -3.43 1.92
C PHE A 64 4.02 -2.46 0.79
N HIS A 65 3.89 -2.97 -0.42
CA HIS A 65 3.93 -2.21 -1.66
C HIS A 65 2.65 -2.43 -2.46
N LEU A 66 2.13 -1.34 -3.04
CA LEU A 66 1.01 -1.38 -3.99
C LEU A 66 1.43 -0.64 -5.27
N LEU A 67 0.98 -1.14 -6.41
CA LEU A 67 0.97 -0.41 -7.67
C LEU A 67 -0.48 -0.11 -8.00
N VAL A 68 -0.84 1.17 -7.98
CA VAL A 68 -2.23 1.62 -8.11
C VAL A 68 -2.35 2.72 -9.13
N TRP A 69 -3.47 2.74 -9.85
CA TRP A 69 -3.96 3.95 -10.50
C TRP A 69 -4.94 4.65 -9.55
N ALA A 70 -4.97 5.98 -9.53
CA ALA A 70 -5.93 6.74 -8.76
C ALA A 70 -6.30 8.07 -9.44
N ARG A 71 -7.56 8.49 -9.23
CA ARG A 71 -8.08 9.80 -9.64
C ARG A 71 -7.94 10.82 -8.51
N GLY A 72 -7.26 11.93 -8.78
CA GLY A 72 -7.13 13.06 -7.87
C GLY A 72 -6.68 12.65 -6.47
N ALA A 73 -7.41 13.13 -5.46
CA ALA A 73 -7.10 12.88 -4.06
C ALA A 73 -7.62 11.52 -3.53
N SER A 74 -8.29 10.69 -4.34
CA SER A 74 -8.95 9.45 -3.89
C SER A 74 -7.98 8.42 -3.30
N LEU A 75 -6.70 8.43 -3.71
CA LEU A 75 -5.67 7.60 -3.10
C LEU A 75 -5.50 7.88 -1.59
N ALA A 76 -5.75 9.10 -1.13
CA ALA A 76 -5.69 9.45 0.29
C ALA A 76 -6.75 8.72 1.11
N SER A 77 -8.00 8.74 0.63
CA SER A 77 -9.14 8.06 1.26
C SER A 77 -8.97 6.55 1.21
N PHE A 78 -8.56 5.99 0.07
CA PHE A 78 -8.24 4.56 -0.06
C PHE A 78 -7.19 4.12 0.97
N MET A 79 -6.08 4.84 1.06
CA MET A 79 -5.00 4.49 1.99
C MET A 79 -5.36 4.74 3.44
N GLN A 80 -6.23 5.71 3.73
CA GLN A 80 -6.80 5.89 5.08
C GLN A 80 -7.63 4.67 5.47
N TYR A 81 -8.54 4.22 4.60
CA TYR A 81 -9.38 3.05 4.85
C TYR A 81 -8.53 1.78 5.05
N LEU A 82 -7.64 1.49 4.11
CA LEU A 82 -6.77 0.30 4.14
C LEU A 82 -5.93 0.27 5.42
N ARG A 83 -5.21 1.35 5.71
CA ARG A 83 -4.29 1.40 6.84
C ARG A 83 -5.00 1.37 8.19
N ALA A 84 -6.14 2.05 8.32
CA ALA A 84 -6.90 2.05 9.58
C ALA A 84 -7.46 0.65 9.89
N ASN A 85 -8.00 -0.04 8.89
CA ASN A 85 -8.54 -1.40 9.07
C ASN A 85 -7.43 -2.42 9.35
N LEU A 86 -6.31 -2.36 8.62
CA LEU A 86 -5.14 -3.19 8.92
C LEU A 86 -4.63 -2.98 10.35
N SER A 87 -4.49 -1.72 10.80
CA SER A 87 -4.04 -1.43 12.16
C SER A 87 -4.93 -2.06 13.23
N ARG A 88 -6.25 -2.01 13.04
CA ARG A 88 -7.22 -2.56 14.01
C ARG A 88 -7.27 -4.08 13.97
N LYS A 89 -7.39 -4.65 12.76
CA LYS A 89 -7.64 -6.08 12.58
C LYS A 89 -6.37 -6.89 12.73
N VAL A 90 -5.31 -6.55 12.00
CA VAL A 90 -4.03 -7.24 12.15
C VAL A 90 -3.44 -6.97 13.53
N GLY A 91 -3.57 -5.74 14.05
CA GLY A 91 -3.17 -5.43 15.42
C GLY A 91 -3.83 -6.34 16.46
N ARG A 92 -5.11 -6.66 16.31
CA ARG A 92 -5.79 -7.63 17.18
C ARG A 92 -5.27 -9.06 17.01
N LEU A 93 -4.93 -9.50 15.80
CA LEU A 93 -4.39 -10.84 15.55
C LEU A 93 -2.99 -11.03 16.14
N VAL A 94 -2.16 -9.97 16.12
CA VAL A 94 -0.77 -10.04 16.59
C VAL A 94 -0.60 -9.44 17.99
N ASP A 95 -1.69 -9.25 18.73
CA ASP A 95 -1.72 -8.63 20.06
C ASP A 95 -0.88 -7.34 20.18
N TRP A 96 -1.07 -6.43 19.24
CA TRP A 96 -0.37 -5.15 19.18
C TRP A 96 -1.33 -4.00 19.50
N SER A 97 -1.00 -3.25 20.56
CA SER A 97 -1.65 -1.99 20.90
C SER A 97 -0.73 -0.81 20.59
N GLY A 98 -1.27 0.24 19.96
CA GLY A 98 -0.54 1.48 19.65
C GLY A 98 -0.31 1.74 18.16
N GLY A 99 0.73 2.53 17.87
CA GLY A 99 1.06 2.95 16.51
C GLY A 99 1.42 1.75 15.63
N PHE A 100 0.62 1.49 14.59
CA PHE A 100 0.89 0.36 13.68
C PHE A 100 1.84 0.75 12.54
N TRP A 101 1.79 2.01 12.10
CA TRP A 101 2.56 2.51 10.96
C TRP A 101 3.60 3.52 11.44
N GLU A 102 4.81 3.45 10.89
CA GLU A 102 5.90 4.36 11.26
C GLU A 102 5.58 5.81 10.90
N ARG A 103 4.92 6.01 9.76
CA ARG A 103 4.70 7.34 9.17
C ARG A 103 3.56 7.34 8.17
N ARG A 104 3.24 8.50 7.55
CA ARG A 104 2.40 8.54 6.34
C ARG A 104 3.00 7.64 5.26
N TYR A 105 2.14 6.99 4.50
CA TYR A 105 2.55 6.21 3.33
C TYR A 105 3.23 7.11 2.28
N SER A 106 4.13 6.51 1.50
CA SER A 106 4.67 7.09 0.28
C SER A 106 3.79 6.74 -0.90
N ALA A 107 3.65 7.66 -1.86
CA ALA A 107 2.98 7.46 -3.14
C ALA A 107 3.80 8.19 -4.21
N GLU A 108 4.75 7.47 -4.79
CA GLU A 108 5.66 7.95 -5.82
C GLU A 108 4.96 7.80 -7.17
N PRO A 109 4.77 8.89 -7.96
CA PRO A 109 4.15 8.76 -9.28
C PRO A 109 5.02 7.87 -10.18
N VAL A 110 4.38 7.05 -11.01
CA VAL A 110 5.01 6.24 -12.04
C VAL A 110 4.58 6.81 -13.40
N LEU A 111 5.56 7.28 -14.17
CA LEU A 111 5.33 8.26 -15.24
C LEU A 111 5.29 7.67 -16.64
N ASP A 112 5.68 6.41 -16.81
CA ASP A 112 5.67 5.71 -18.09
C ASP A 112 5.54 4.19 -17.92
N ASP A 113 5.20 3.50 -19.02
CA ASP A 113 4.93 2.07 -19.05
C ASP A 113 6.13 1.22 -18.69
N THR A 114 7.33 1.61 -19.14
CA THR A 114 8.57 0.91 -18.77
C THR A 114 8.80 0.99 -17.25
N ALA A 115 8.55 2.14 -16.62
CA ALA A 115 8.63 2.28 -15.17
C ALA A 115 7.51 1.50 -14.46
N LEU A 116 6.30 1.40 -15.03
CA LEU A 116 5.21 0.56 -14.51
C LEU A 116 5.62 -0.92 -14.47
N VAL A 117 6.10 -1.47 -15.59
CA VAL A 117 6.60 -2.85 -15.65
C VAL A 117 7.78 -3.04 -14.69
N GLY A 118 8.69 -2.06 -14.61
CA GLY A 118 9.79 -2.07 -13.65
C GLY A 118 9.35 -2.07 -12.18
N ARG A 119 8.22 -1.43 -11.84
CA ARG A 119 7.61 -1.50 -10.50
C ARG A 119 6.90 -2.82 -10.24
N LEU A 120 6.24 -3.39 -11.25
CA LEU A 120 5.70 -4.76 -11.14
C LEU A 120 6.83 -5.77 -10.87
N SER A 121 7.93 -5.71 -11.63
CA SER A 121 9.11 -6.55 -11.38
C SER A 121 9.65 -6.38 -9.95
N TYR A 122 9.70 -5.14 -9.44
CA TYR A 122 10.10 -4.86 -8.06
C TYR A 122 9.16 -5.49 -7.02
N VAL A 123 7.84 -5.49 -7.27
CA VAL A 123 6.82 -6.14 -6.42
C VAL A 123 7.04 -7.65 -6.42
N LEU A 124 7.19 -8.26 -7.60
CA LEU A 124 7.41 -9.70 -7.76
C LEU A 124 8.74 -10.18 -7.17
N ALA A 125 9.73 -9.28 -7.07
CA ALA A 125 11.03 -9.58 -6.50
C ALA A 125 11.05 -9.63 -4.96
N HIS A 126 9.97 -9.25 -4.27
CA HIS A 126 9.92 -9.33 -2.81
C HIS A 126 10.04 -10.78 -2.30
N GLY A 127 10.65 -10.92 -1.13
CA GLY A 127 11.04 -12.22 -0.58
C GLY A 127 12.39 -12.64 -1.11
N VAL A 128 12.53 -12.71 -2.43
CA VAL A 128 13.78 -13.12 -3.11
C VAL A 128 14.88 -12.07 -2.97
N LYS A 129 14.59 -10.80 -3.30
CA LYS A 129 15.62 -9.74 -3.31
C LYS A 129 16.16 -9.41 -1.91
N GLU A 130 15.40 -9.73 -0.86
CA GLU A 130 15.79 -9.62 0.53
C GLU A 130 16.52 -10.87 1.07
N GLY A 131 16.60 -11.96 0.30
CA GLY A 131 17.19 -13.22 0.75
C GLY A 131 16.33 -13.96 1.77
N LEU A 132 15.00 -13.85 1.68
CA LEU A 132 14.07 -14.51 2.59
C LEU A 132 13.60 -15.87 2.05
N VAL A 133 13.48 -16.01 0.73
CA VAL A 133 13.06 -17.25 0.03
C VAL A 133 13.83 -17.39 -1.29
N GLU A 134 13.92 -18.60 -1.84
CA GLU A 134 14.69 -18.85 -3.07
C GLU A 134 13.94 -18.37 -4.31
N SER A 135 12.61 -18.55 -4.31
CA SER A 135 11.73 -18.13 -5.40
C SER A 135 10.57 -17.27 -4.94
N SER A 136 10.05 -16.41 -5.82
CA SER A 136 8.90 -15.54 -5.49
C SER A 136 7.63 -16.34 -5.15
N ALA A 137 7.52 -17.58 -5.63
CA ALA A 137 6.41 -18.48 -5.35
C ALA A 137 6.44 -19.05 -3.92
N GLU A 138 7.62 -19.13 -3.31
CA GLU A 138 7.79 -19.60 -1.92
C GLU A 138 7.48 -18.53 -0.87
N TRP A 139 7.30 -17.27 -1.28
CA TRP A 139 7.02 -16.20 -0.33
C TRP A 139 5.72 -16.48 0.43
N PRO A 140 5.74 -16.64 1.77
CA PRO A 140 4.57 -17.06 2.54
C PRO A 140 3.55 -15.95 2.78
N GLY A 141 3.90 -14.69 2.50
CA GLY A 141 3.00 -13.55 2.66
C GLY A 141 2.08 -13.34 1.47
N LEU A 142 1.09 -12.49 1.67
CA LEU A 142 0.12 -12.16 0.63
C LEU A 142 0.77 -11.39 -0.54
N THR A 143 0.68 -11.94 -1.76
CA THR A 143 1.17 -11.31 -3.01
C THR A 143 0.15 -11.42 -4.13
N CYS A 144 0.31 -10.58 -5.14
CA CYS A 144 -0.48 -10.63 -6.36
C CYS A 144 -0.08 -11.77 -7.32
N LEU A 145 1.01 -12.49 -7.06
CA LEU A 145 1.57 -13.46 -8.01
C LEU A 145 0.56 -14.55 -8.45
N PRO A 146 -0.21 -15.18 -7.54
CA PRO A 146 -1.22 -16.16 -7.95
C PRO A 146 -2.28 -15.60 -8.90
N GLN A 147 -2.66 -14.32 -8.73
CA GLN A 147 -3.66 -13.65 -9.57
C GLN A 147 -3.09 -13.20 -10.92
N LEU A 148 -1.76 -13.03 -11.02
CA LEU A 148 -1.07 -12.69 -12.26
C LEU A 148 -0.74 -13.92 -13.11
N LEU A 149 -0.67 -15.10 -12.50
CA LEU A 149 -0.43 -16.38 -13.18
C LEU A 149 -1.69 -17.24 -13.33
N GLY A 150 -2.84 -16.72 -12.90
CA GLY A 150 -4.12 -17.42 -12.86
C GLY A 150 -5.28 -16.43 -12.97
N PRO A 151 -6.45 -16.74 -12.40
CA PRO A 151 -7.58 -15.81 -12.41
C PRO A 151 -7.23 -14.49 -11.72
N ALA A 152 -7.56 -13.36 -12.34
CA ALA A 152 -7.33 -12.03 -11.79
C ALA A 152 -8.07 -11.78 -10.46
N ARG A 153 -9.10 -12.60 -10.17
CA ARG A 153 -9.94 -12.53 -8.97
C ARG A 153 -9.51 -13.56 -7.93
N ARG A 154 -9.45 -13.13 -6.67
CA ARG A 154 -9.22 -14.00 -5.52
C ARG A 154 -10.17 -13.66 -4.38
N LEU A 155 -10.80 -14.68 -3.80
CA LEU A 155 -11.70 -14.54 -2.66
C LEU A 155 -10.92 -14.46 -1.34
N PHE A 156 -11.41 -13.62 -0.43
CA PHE A 156 -10.95 -13.50 0.94
C PHE A 156 -12.14 -13.31 1.88
N ARG A 157 -11.92 -13.49 3.18
CA ARG A 157 -12.89 -13.16 4.24
C ARG A 157 -12.76 -11.71 4.70
N TRP A 158 -13.85 -10.96 4.60
CA TRP A 158 -14.03 -9.68 5.27
C TRP A 158 -14.79 -9.87 6.59
N PHE A 159 -14.11 -9.67 7.72
CA PHE A 159 -14.76 -9.73 9.03
C PHE A 159 -15.48 -8.41 9.35
N ASN A 160 -16.80 -8.37 9.25
CA ASN A 160 -17.60 -7.16 9.41
C ASN A 160 -17.79 -6.79 10.89
N TRP A 161 -16.86 -6.01 11.43
CA TRP A 161 -16.89 -5.59 12.84
C TRP A 161 -17.98 -4.58 13.16
N THR A 162 -18.48 -3.85 12.17
CA THR A 162 -19.62 -2.94 12.35
C THR A 162 -20.91 -3.73 12.56
N LYS A 163 -21.14 -4.78 11.76
CA LYS A 163 -22.24 -5.72 11.96
C LYS A 163 -22.18 -6.36 13.35
N ARG A 164 -21.00 -6.81 13.77
CA ARG A 164 -20.77 -7.30 15.15
C ARG A 164 -21.13 -6.28 16.23
N TRP A 165 -20.74 -5.01 16.05
CA TRP A 165 -21.05 -3.96 17.03
C TRP A 165 -22.56 -3.69 17.13
N ASN A 166 -23.25 -3.61 15.99
CA ASN A 166 -24.68 -3.30 15.94
C ASN A 166 -25.56 -4.46 16.42
N GLY A 167 -25.09 -5.71 16.34
CA GLY A 167 -25.78 -6.89 16.86
C GLY A 167 -25.66 -7.08 18.38
N ARG A 168 -25.14 -6.11 19.12
CA ARG A 168 -24.97 -6.22 20.58
C ARG A 168 -26.27 -5.97 21.35
N THR A 169 -26.80 -7.03 21.94
CA THR A 169 -27.76 -7.01 23.06
C THR A 169 -27.01 -7.02 24.40
N SER A 170 -27.58 -6.40 25.44
CA SER A 170 -26.94 -6.26 26.76
C SER A 170 -26.73 -7.58 27.50
N GLU A 171 -27.46 -8.64 27.13
CA GLU A 171 -27.47 -9.93 27.84
C GLU A 171 -26.43 -10.94 27.30
N ASP A 172 -25.82 -10.71 26.13
CA ASP A 172 -25.03 -11.73 25.41
C ASP A 172 -23.50 -11.52 25.38
N LEU A 173 -22.97 -10.56 26.14
CA LEU A 173 -21.56 -10.13 25.98
C LEU A 173 -20.51 -11.24 26.25
N ALA A 174 -20.83 -12.22 27.10
CA ALA A 174 -19.93 -13.34 27.42
C ALA A 174 -20.07 -14.54 26.46
N ALA A 175 -21.21 -14.67 25.78
CA ALA A 175 -21.49 -15.77 24.84
C ALA A 175 -21.18 -15.42 23.38
N GLN A 176 -20.86 -14.15 23.09
CA GLN A 176 -20.64 -13.69 21.72
C GLN A 176 -19.34 -14.23 21.08
N PRO A 177 -19.43 -14.72 19.84
CA PRO A 177 -18.28 -15.17 19.09
C PRO A 177 -17.23 -14.08 18.87
N GLY A 178 -15.98 -14.51 18.79
CA GLY A 178 -14.83 -13.62 18.66
C GLY A 178 -14.90 -12.73 17.41
N PRO A 179 -14.12 -11.64 17.34
CA PRO A 179 -14.16 -10.70 16.22
C PRO A 179 -13.74 -11.29 14.86
N PHE A 180 -13.23 -12.51 14.83
CA PHE A 180 -12.87 -13.26 13.63
C PHE A 180 -13.69 -14.55 13.45
N ALA A 181 -14.85 -14.66 14.12
CA ALA A 181 -15.77 -15.77 13.91
C ALA A 181 -16.38 -15.72 12.50
N GLU A 182 -16.70 -16.90 11.96
CA GLU A 182 -17.24 -17.06 10.59
C GLU A 182 -18.59 -16.37 10.39
N GLU A 183 -19.43 -16.22 11.42
CA GLU A 183 -20.70 -15.47 11.33
C GLU A 183 -20.52 -13.98 10.98
N TRP A 184 -19.33 -13.43 11.24
CA TRP A 184 -18.95 -12.07 10.88
C TRP A 184 -18.17 -12.04 9.56
N ALA A 185 -17.79 -13.19 9.00
CA ALA A 185 -17.03 -13.28 7.77
C ALA A 185 -17.96 -13.19 6.56
N GLU A 186 -17.69 -12.23 5.69
CA GLU A 186 -18.36 -12.04 4.41
C GLU A 186 -17.34 -12.31 3.30
N PRO A 187 -17.65 -13.13 2.28
CA PRO A 187 -16.74 -13.32 1.15
C PRO A 187 -16.60 -11.99 0.39
N VAL A 188 -15.36 -11.63 0.07
CA VAL A 188 -15.04 -10.43 -0.70
C VAL A 188 -14.04 -10.77 -1.80
N GLU A 189 -14.32 -10.28 -3.01
CA GLU A 189 -13.43 -10.47 -4.16
C GLU A 189 -12.37 -9.37 -4.22
N LEU A 190 -11.11 -9.77 -4.33
CA LEU A 190 -10.01 -8.91 -4.73
C LEU A 190 -9.70 -9.14 -6.20
N GLU A 191 -9.94 -8.14 -7.04
CA GLU A 191 -9.62 -8.18 -8.47
C GLU A 191 -8.42 -7.28 -8.79
N LEU A 192 -7.52 -7.78 -9.63
CA LEU A 192 -6.42 -6.99 -10.20
C LEU A 192 -6.80 -6.44 -11.56
N ALA A 193 -6.57 -5.14 -11.76
CA ALA A 193 -6.62 -4.53 -13.08
C ALA A 193 -5.32 -4.83 -13.84
N PRO A 194 -5.38 -5.17 -15.14
CA PRO A 194 -4.17 -5.32 -15.95
C PRO A 194 -3.39 -4.00 -16.00
N LEU A 195 -2.08 -4.08 -16.20
CA LEU A 195 -1.29 -2.88 -16.50
C LEU A 195 -1.82 -2.23 -17.80
N PRO A 196 -1.83 -0.88 -17.91
CA PRO A 196 -2.27 -0.18 -19.11
C PRO A 196 -1.59 -0.69 -20.39
N CYS A 197 -0.27 -0.84 -20.35
CA CYS A 197 0.53 -1.36 -21.45
C CYS A 197 0.23 -2.83 -21.82
N TRP A 198 -0.55 -3.54 -20.99
CA TRP A 198 -0.93 -4.94 -21.20
C TRP A 198 -2.43 -5.12 -21.43
N GLN A 199 -3.21 -4.03 -21.55
CA GLN A 199 -4.66 -4.15 -21.75
C GLN A 199 -5.05 -4.87 -23.05
N GLY A 200 -4.22 -4.74 -24.10
CA GLY A 200 -4.43 -5.41 -25.38
C GLY A 200 -3.89 -6.84 -25.47
N LEU A 201 -3.20 -7.32 -24.43
CA LEU A 201 -2.69 -8.70 -24.40
C LEU A 201 -3.81 -9.66 -23.97
N ASP A 202 -3.79 -10.87 -24.51
CA ASP A 202 -4.57 -11.96 -23.96
C ASP A 202 -3.96 -12.45 -22.62
N GLU A 203 -4.67 -13.36 -21.94
CA GLU A 203 -4.22 -13.87 -20.65
C GLU A 203 -2.93 -14.70 -20.75
N GLU A 204 -2.70 -15.42 -21.85
CA GLU A 204 -1.49 -16.22 -22.04
C GLU A 204 -0.25 -15.34 -22.21
N ASP A 205 -0.37 -14.26 -22.99
CA ASP A 205 0.66 -13.25 -23.18
C ASP A 205 0.99 -12.51 -21.88
N LYS A 206 -0.03 -12.13 -21.09
CA LYS A 206 0.18 -11.53 -19.76
C LYS A 206 0.96 -12.48 -18.85
N GLN A 207 0.55 -13.74 -18.78
CA GLN A 207 1.23 -14.74 -17.96
C GLN A 207 2.66 -15.00 -18.44
N ARG A 208 2.89 -15.04 -19.77
CA ARG A 208 4.22 -15.16 -20.38
C ARG A 208 5.12 -13.98 -20.01
N ALA A 209 4.61 -12.75 -20.06
CA ALA A 209 5.33 -11.55 -19.61
C ALA A 209 5.67 -11.61 -18.11
N VAL A 210 4.73 -12.04 -17.26
CA VAL A 210 4.97 -12.22 -15.82
C VAL A 210 6.04 -13.29 -15.55
N ARG A 211 6.00 -14.42 -16.24
CA ARG A 211 7.02 -15.49 -16.14
C ARG A 211 8.40 -14.97 -16.54
N ALA A 212 8.50 -14.16 -17.60
CA ALA A 212 9.77 -13.54 -18.00
C ALA A 212 10.34 -12.62 -16.91
N LEU A 213 9.50 -11.79 -16.29
CA LEU A 213 9.92 -10.96 -15.15
C LEU A 213 10.41 -11.80 -13.97
N LEU A 214 9.74 -12.92 -13.66
CA LEU A 214 10.17 -13.83 -12.60
C LEU A 214 11.51 -14.49 -12.91
N SER A 215 11.75 -14.92 -14.15
CA SER A 215 13.03 -15.49 -14.58
C SER A 215 14.17 -14.48 -14.38
N GLU A 216 13.97 -13.21 -14.71
CA GLU A 216 14.97 -12.17 -14.45
C GLU A 216 15.24 -11.96 -12.95
N VAL A 217 14.17 -11.96 -12.13
CA VAL A 217 14.28 -11.83 -10.68
C VAL A 217 15.10 -12.98 -10.11
N GLN A 218 14.80 -14.22 -10.52
CA GLN A 218 15.52 -15.42 -10.09
C GLN A 218 16.97 -15.41 -10.54
N ALA A 219 17.25 -15.03 -11.80
CA ALA A 219 18.62 -14.91 -12.31
C ALA A 219 19.45 -13.89 -11.50
N LYS A 220 18.87 -12.72 -11.20
CA LYS A 220 19.51 -11.70 -10.36
C LYS A 220 19.74 -12.19 -8.93
N ALA A 221 18.87 -13.04 -8.39
CA ALA A 221 19.02 -13.62 -7.06
C ALA A 221 20.13 -14.66 -7.01
N ARG A 222 20.14 -15.61 -7.96
CA ARG A 222 21.18 -16.64 -8.11
C ARG A 222 22.57 -16.01 -8.25
N ALA A 223 22.68 -14.96 -9.08
CA ALA A 223 23.94 -14.24 -9.28
C ALA A 223 24.49 -13.59 -7.99
N ARG A 224 23.64 -13.29 -7.00
CA ARG A 224 24.10 -12.76 -5.70
C ARG A 224 24.64 -13.84 -4.75
N GLY A 225 24.27 -15.10 -4.96
CA GLY A 225 24.79 -16.25 -4.19
C GLY A 225 24.58 -16.18 -2.68
N LYS A 226 23.56 -15.46 -2.20
CA LYS A 226 23.31 -15.30 -0.75
C LYS A 226 22.42 -16.44 -0.24
N PRO A 227 22.75 -17.05 0.92
CA PRO A 227 21.85 -17.98 1.57
C PRO A 227 20.53 -17.28 1.92
N VAL A 228 19.42 -18.01 1.84
CA VAL A 228 18.09 -17.50 2.17
C VAL A 228 17.68 -17.90 3.59
N LEU A 229 16.83 -17.09 4.21
CA LEU A 229 16.29 -17.39 5.55
C LEU A 229 15.36 -18.61 5.56
N GLY A 230 14.53 -18.77 4.52
CA GLY A 230 13.53 -19.82 4.39
C GLY A 230 12.13 -19.39 4.83
N ALA A 231 11.11 -19.81 4.08
CA ALA A 231 9.72 -19.43 4.32
C ALA A 231 9.22 -19.80 5.73
N ARG A 232 9.58 -20.99 6.20
CA ARG A 232 9.25 -21.46 7.55
C ARG A 232 9.80 -20.53 8.62
N THR A 233 11.09 -20.20 8.54
CA THR A 233 11.73 -19.30 9.51
C THR A 233 11.14 -17.89 9.46
N VAL A 234 10.75 -17.38 8.29
CA VAL A 234 10.00 -16.12 8.16
C VAL A 234 8.67 -16.17 8.92
N GLN A 235 7.93 -17.27 8.83
CA GLN A 235 6.65 -17.45 9.52
C GLN A 235 6.82 -17.65 11.04
N GLU A 236 7.95 -18.22 11.48
CA GLU A 236 8.26 -18.44 12.90
C GLU A 236 8.71 -17.15 13.63
N GLN A 237 9.05 -16.08 12.90
CA GLN A 237 9.47 -14.82 13.53
C GLN A 237 8.35 -14.21 14.38
N HIS A 238 8.68 -13.74 15.58
CA HIS A 238 7.70 -13.05 16.42
C HIS A 238 7.22 -11.73 15.75
N PRO A 239 5.90 -11.46 15.68
CA PRO A 239 5.38 -10.25 15.01
C PRO A 239 5.91 -8.94 15.59
N HIS A 240 6.20 -8.92 16.90
CA HIS A 240 6.73 -7.72 17.55
C HIS A 240 8.23 -7.53 17.32
N THR A 241 8.95 -8.49 16.73
CA THR A 241 10.39 -8.36 16.49
C THR A 241 10.69 -7.07 15.72
N ARG A 242 11.61 -6.29 16.26
CA ARG A 242 12.14 -5.09 15.64
C ARG A 242 13.47 -5.46 14.97
N PRO A 243 13.62 -5.32 13.65
CA PRO A 243 14.90 -5.50 12.98
C PRO A 243 15.95 -4.53 13.53
N GLU A 244 17.16 -5.02 13.77
CA GLU A 244 18.28 -4.21 14.27
C GLU A 244 18.65 -3.10 13.29
N HIS A 245 18.69 -3.45 12.00
CA HIS A 245 19.02 -2.53 10.92
C HIS A 245 17.82 -2.31 10.00
N LEU A 246 17.44 -1.03 9.86
CA LEU A 246 16.45 -0.60 8.88
C LEU A 246 17.12 0.19 7.78
N LYS A 247 16.99 -0.29 6.54
CA LYS A 247 17.42 0.48 5.37
C LYS A 247 16.68 1.82 5.33
N ARG A 248 17.47 2.90 5.37
CA ARG A 248 17.03 4.27 5.18
C ARG A 248 17.68 4.79 3.91
N SER A 249 16.86 5.20 2.95
CA SER A 249 17.32 5.85 1.73
C SER A 249 16.42 7.04 1.42
N PRO A 250 16.93 8.09 0.76
CA PRO A 250 16.10 9.17 0.28
C PRO A 250 14.95 8.62 -0.57
N ARG A 251 13.77 9.16 -0.33
CA ARG A 251 12.59 8.81 -1.12
C ARG A 251 12.78 9.35 -2.55
N PRO A 252 12.61 8.55 -3.61
CA PRO A 252 12.62 9.07 -4.97
C PRO A 252 11.42 9.99 -5.18
N LEU A 253 11.56 10.99 -6.05
CA LEU A 253 10.48 11.91 -6.37
C LEU A 253 9.35 11.21 -7.15
N GLY A 254 9.73 10.31 -8.05
CA GLY A 254 8.86 9.48 -8.88
C GLY A 254 9.68 8.39 -9.58
N HIS A 255 9.02 7.59 -10.40
CA HIS A 255 9.62 6.54 -11.22
C HIS A 255 9.38 6.84 -12.69
N ALA A 256 10.45 6.85 -13.49
CA ALA A 256 10.41 7.00 -14.93
C ALA A 256 11.56 6.21 -15.56
N SER A 257 11.41 5.90 -16.83
CA SER A 257 12.40 5.26 -17.69
C SER A 257 13.56 6.18 -18.06
N THR A 258 13.33 7.50 -18.11
CA THR A 258 14.32 8.47 -18.57
C THR A 258 14.57 9.61 -17.56
N PRO A 259 15.79 10.15 -17.49
CA PRO A 259 16.10 11.31 -16.65
C PRO A 259 15.27 12.56 -17.00
N GLN A 260 14.96 12.78 -18.27
CA GLN A 260 14.21 13.93 -18.76
C GLN A 260 12.80 13.99 -18.14
N VAL A 261 12.12 12.85 -18.07
CA VAL A 261 10.80 12.74 -17.43
C VAL A 261 10.86 13.04 -15.93
N LEU A 262 11.93 12.63 -15.24
CA LEU A 262 12.15 12.99 -13.83
C LEU A 262 12.47 14.47 -13.62
N LEU A 263 13.19 15.10 -14.54
CA LEU A 263 13.46 16.54 -14.51
C LEU A 263 12.16 17.33 -14.66
N ALA A 264 11.31 16.96 -15.62
CA ALA A 264 9.98 17.56 -15.79
C ALA A 264 9.11 17.41 -14.53
N LEU A 265 9.08 16.22 -13.91
CA LEU A 265 8.36 16.03 -12.64
C LEU A 265 8.91 16.94 -11.53
N ARG A 266 10.22 17.16 -11.49
CA ARG A 266 10.86 18.03 -10.50
C ARG A 266 10.45 19.49 -10.66
N GLU A 267 10.35 19.97 -11.89
CA GLU A 267 9.88 21.32 -12.20
C GLU A 267 8.40 21.49 -11.84
N GLN A 268 7.54 20.53 -12.24
CA GLN A 268 6.13 20.50 -11.84
C GLN A 268 5.97 20.52 -10.32
N TYR A 269 6.77 19.70 -9.60
CA TYR A 269 6.73 19.66 -8.15
C TYR A 269 7.15 20.99 -7.51
N ARG A 270 8.18 21.65 -8.05
CA ARG A 270 8.60 22.98 -7.56
C ARG A 270 7.50 24.02 -7.77
N ALA A 271 6.86 24.04 -8.94
CA ALA A 271 5.74 24.94 -9.23
C ALA A 271 4.55 24.69 -8.27
N PHE A 272 4.19 23.42 -8.08
CA PHE A 272 3.16 23.00 -7.13
C PHE A 272 3.47 23.46 -5.70
N VAL A 273 4.70 23.24 -5.22
CA VAL A 273 5.11 23.66 -3.87
C VAL A 273 5.05 25.19 -3.71
N SER A 274 5.45 25.94 -4.74
CA SER A 274 5.35 27.40 -4.73
C SER A 274 3.90 27.87 -4.60
N ALA A 275 3.01 27.37 -5.49
CA ALA A 275 1.59 27.71 -5.47
C ALA A 275 0.92 27.30 -4.14
N PHE A 276 1.22 26.11 -3.64
CA PHE A 276 0.70 25.62 -2.35
C PHE A 276 1.12 26.53 -1.20
N ARG A 277 2.38 26.96 -1.15
CA ARG A 277 2.89 27.83 -0.07
C ARG A 277 2.26 29.22 -0.11
N GLN A 278 2.02 29.77 -1.30
CA GLN A 278 1.31 31.04 -1.46
C GLN A 278 -0.13 30.95 -0.94
N ALA A 279 -0.86 29.89 -1.32
CA ALA A 279 -2.21 29.63 -0.82
C ALA A 279 -2.22 29.42 0.71
N ALA A 280 -1.27 28.64 1.25
CA ALA A 280 -1.13 28.42 2.68
C ALA A 280 -0.87 29.72 3.46
N ALA A 281 -0.06 30.64 2.91
CA ALA A 281 0.21 31.92 3.56
C ALA A 281 -1.02 32.85 3.63
N ARG A 282 -1.96 32.73 2.69
CA ARG A 282 -3.28 33.40 2.73
C ARG A 282 -4.20 32.71 3.73
N TRP A 283 -4.27 31.38 3.66
CA TRP A 283 -5.04 30.53 4.57
C TRP A 283 -4.73 30.81 6.05
N TRP A 284 -3.45 30.93 6.41
CA TRP A 284 -3.03 31.24 7.78
C TRP A 284 -3.39 32.65 8.25
N ARG A 285 -3.68 33.58 7.34
CA ARG A 285 -4.14 34.94 7.64
C ARG A 285 -5.67 35.05 7.72
N GLY A 286 -6.39 33.92 7.65
CA GLY A 286 -7.84 33.87 7.75
C GLY A 286 -8.57 33.87 6.40
N ASP A 287 -7.86 33.94 5.28
CA ASP A 287 -8.46 33.76 3.96
C ASP A 287 -8.68 32.26 3.67
N PHE A 288 -9.79 31.73 4.19
CA PHE A 288 -10.20 30.34 3.97
C PHE A 288 -10.76 30.08 2.57
N SER A 289 -10.82 31.10 1.70
CA SER A 289 -11.19 30.97 0.29
C SER A 289 -9.97 30.83 -0.64
N ALA A 290 -8.74 30.90 -0.07
CA ALA A 290 -7.51 30.83 -0.84
C ALA A 290 -7.48 29.57 -1.74
N PRO A 291 -7.28 29.72 -3.07
CA PRO A 291 -7.30 28.60 -3.99
C PRO A 291 -6.01 27.79 -3.84
N PHE A 292 -6.12 26.60 -3.26
CA PHE A 292 -5.02 25.65 -3.23
C PHE A 292 -4.88 24.95 -4.60
N PRO A 293 -3.66 24.49 -4.95
CA PRO A 293 -3.49 23.66 -6.15
C PRO A 293 -4.45 22.46 -6.15
N PRO A 294 -4.97 22.03 -7.30
CA PRO A 294 -5.88 20.91 -7.41
C PRO A 294 -5.37 19.65 -6.70
N PHE A 295 -6.29 18.87 -6.14
CA PHE A 295 -6.03 17.59 -5.48
C PHE A 295 -5.01 17.67 -4.32
N SER A 296 -4.80 18.86 -3.76
CA SER A 296 -4.02 19.07 -2.55
C SER A 296 -4.92 19.30 -1.33
N PHE A 297 -4.36 19.18 -0.13
CA PHE A 297 -5.09 19.39 1.11
C PHE A 297 -4.60 20.66 1.80
N PRO A 298 -5.48 21.62 2.11
CA PRO A 298 -5.13 22.76 2.93
C PRO A 298 -4.54 22.33 4.29
N PRO A 299 -3.64 23.13 4.89
CA PRO A 299 -3.14 22.87 6.23
C PRO A 299 -4.27 22.84 7.28
N ARG A 300 -4.16 21.94 8.26
CA ARG A 300 -5.12 21.89 9.39
C ARG A 300 -5.03 23.19 10.19
N VAL A 301 -6.17 23.85 10.39
CA VAL A 301 -6.29 24.97 11.32
C VAL A 301 -6.39 24.42 12.75
N VAL A 302 -5.53 24.89 13.66
CA VAL A 302 -5.61 24.57 15.09
C VAL A 302 -6.30 25.76 15.79
N PRO A 303 -7.45 25.55 16.46
CA PRO A 303 -8.09 26.61 17.24
C PRO A 303 -7.11 27.09 18.31
N GLY A 304 -6.71 28.37 18.26
CA GLY A 304 -5.69 28.98 19.13
C GLY A 304 -4.59 29.74 18.39
N HIS A 305 -4.39 29.49 17.10
CA HIS A 305 -3.48 30.28 16.24
C HIS A 305 -4.18 31.39 15.43
N LEU A 306 -5.49 31.53 15.56
CA LEU A 306 -6.29 32.56 14.89
C LEU A 306 -6.41 33.87 15.69
N THR A 307 -5.95 33.89 16.94
CA THR A 307 -5.89 35.09 17.79
C THR A 307 -4.69 35.96 17.39
N ARG A 308 -4.76 36.61 16.22
CA ARG A 308 -3.97 37.82 15.90
C ARG A 308 -4.33 38.44 14.55
N VAL A 309 -5.60 38.42 14.13
CA VAL A 309 -6.08 39.31 13.07
C VAL A 309 -7.53 39.68 13.36
N LEU A 310 -7.73 40.52 14.37
CA LEU A 310 -8.85 41.45 14.48
C LEU A 310 -8.26 42.78 14.95
#